data_AF-A0A9N9W7W6-F1
#
_entry.id   AF-A0A9N9W7W6-F1
#
_cell.length_a   1.000
_cell.length_b   1.000
_cell.length_c   1.000
_cell.angle_alpha   90.00
_cell.angle_beta   90.00
_cell.angle_gamma   90.00
#
_symmetry.space_group_name_H-M   'P 1'
#
loop_
_entity.id
_entity.type
_entity.pdbx_description
1 polymer ?
#
loop_
_entity_poly.entity_id
_entity_poly.type
_entity_poly.pdbx_seq_one_letter_code
_entity_poly.pdbx_strand_id
1 'polypeptide(L)'
;MNNLLSHATGILEDKAASAVVWSGTGVAIPKAISCAEILKRQFSIQHQVTKLTHKRVEEYWEPKLDGLETIVVKRQIPVIHILLSIDIIPDTKQLGYQSLQGKKFWQEAHVNNAKLNSHYKSKKPFKLKQGTVNS
;
A
#
# COMPACT_ATOMS: atom_id res chain seq x y z
N MET A 1 14.34 5.11 -6.32
CA MET A 1 13.29 4.08 -6.39
C MET A 1 13.48 3.22 -7.64
N ASN A 2 13.70 3.86 -8.79
CA ASN A 2 13.76 3.22 -10.10
C ASN A 2 14.68 1.99 -10.20
N ASN A 3 15.86 1.99 -9.56
CA ASN A 3 16.79 0.85 -9.61
C ASN A 3 16.17 -0.47 -9.06
N LEU A 4 15.52 -0.40 -7.88
CA LEU A 4 14.89 -1.58 -7.29
C LEU A 4 13.70 -2.06 -8.12
N LEU A 5 12.95 -1.12 -8.70
CA LEU A 5 11.86 -1.44 -9.61
C LEU A 5 12.36 -2.12 -10.87
N SER A 6 13.36 -1.56 -11.57
CA SER A 6 13.91 -2.16 -12.78
C SER A 6 14.49 -3.54 -12.54
N HIS A 7 15.16 -3.74 -11.40
CA HIS A 7 15.70 -5.06 -11.03
C HIS A 7 14.59 -6.09 -10.79
N ALA A 8 13.55 -5.72 -10.03
CA ALA A 8 12.44 -6.63 -9.76
C ALA A 8 11.60 -6.92 -11.03
N THR A 9 11.42 -5.92 -11.90
CA THR A 9 10.78 -6.07 -13.22
C THR A 9 11.54 -7.08 -14.07
N GLY A 10 12.87 -6.96 -14.21
CA GLY A 10 13.67 -7.89 -14.99
C GLY A 10 13.60 -9.33 -14.49
N ILE A 11 13.69 -9.54 -13.17
CA ILE A 11 13.58 -10.89 -12.57
C ILE A 11 12.23 -11.54 -12.87
N LEU A 12 11.14 -10.77 -12.83
CA LEU A 12 9.79 -11.26 -13.11
C LEU A 12 9.57 -11.51 -14.61
N GLU A 13 10.11 -10.66 -15.48
CA GLU A 13 10.08 -10.81 -16.95
C GLU A 13 10.82 -12.08 -17.39
N ASP A 14 12.00 -12.31 -16.83
CA ASP A 14 12.82 -13.50 -17.09
C ASP A 14 12.24 -14.77 -16.45
N LYS A 15 11.15 -14.65 -15.67
CA LYS A 15 10.52 -15.72 -14.89
C LYS A 15 11.50 -16.44 -13.96
N ALA A 16 12.58 -15.75 -13.56
CA ALA A 16 13.58 -16.28 -12.63
C ALA A 16 13.03 -16.37 -11.20
N ALA A 17 11.97 -15.61 -10.88
CA ALA A 17 11.17 -15.75 -9.68
C ALA A 17 9.68 -15.55 -9.97
N SER A 18 8.81 -16.14 -9.15
CA SER A 18 7.35 -15.94 -9.24
C SER A 18 6.78 -15.07 -8.11
N ALA A 19 7.64 -14.56 -7.22
CA ALA A 19 7.25 -13.70 -6.12
C ALA A 19 8.33 -12.68 -5.75
N VAL A 20 7.90 -11.53 -5.23
CA VAL A 20 8.75 -10.44 -4.74
C VAL A 20 8.25 -9.98 -3.38
N VAL A 21 9.19 -9.66 -2.48
CA VAL A 21 8.88 -9.05 -1.17
C VAL A 21 9.43 -7.62 -1.11
N TRP A 22 8.54 -6.65 -0.90
CA TRP A 22 8.91 -5.27 -0.61
C TRP A 22 8.93 -5.05 0.89
N SER A 23 10.08 -4.64 1.43
CA SER A 23 10.24 -4.29 2.84
C SER A 23 10.53 -2.81 3.00
N GLY A 24 9.77 -2.12 3.84
CA GLY A 24 9.95 -0.70 4.13
C GLY A 24 9.97 -0.46 5.63
N THR A 25 10.89 0.38 6.12
CA THR A 25 11.01 0.73 7.54
C THR A 25 10.93 2.24 7.71
N GLY A 26 10.13 2.71 8.68
CA GLY A 26 9.95 4.14 8.97
C GLY A 26 9.63 4.95 7.72
N VAL A 27 10.47 5.94 7.40
CA VAL A 27 10.29 6.84 6.25
C VAL A 27 10.34 6.13 4.88
N ALA A 28 10.80 4.90 4.81
CA ALA A 28 10.82 4.11 3.57
C ALA A 28 9.51 3.36 3.31
N ILE A 29 8.59 3.29 4.28
CA ILE A 29 7.29 2.60 4.14
C ILE A 29 6.51 3.07 2.90
N PRO A 30 6.29 4.39 2.66
CA PRO A 30 5.55 4.84 1.50
C PRO A 30 6.21 4.41 0.18
N LYS A 31 7.55 4.37 0.14
CA LYS A 31 8.31 3.96 -1.05
C LYS A 31 8.14 2.47 -1.35
N ALA A 32 8.14 1.61 -0.32
CA ALA A 32 7.87 0.18 -0.47
C ALA A 32 6.46 -0.08 -1.02
N ILE A 33 5.46 0.66 -0.50
CA ILE A 33 4.09 0.62 -1.00
C ILE A 33 4.04 1.05 -2.47
N SER A 34 4.63 2.20 -2.83
CA SER A 34 4.68 2.65 -4.22
C SER A 34 5.29 1.60 -5.16
N CYS A 35 6.39 0.96 -4.76
CA CYS A 35 7.02 -0.08 -5.59
C CYS A 35 6.10 -1.28 -5.79
N ALA A 36 5.44 -1.74 -4.72
CA ALA A 36 4.49 -2.83 -4.78
C ALA A 36 3.30 -2.51 -5.70
N GLU A 37 2.73 -1.30 -5.60
CA GLU A 37 1.62 -0.87 -6.45
C GLU A 37 1.99 -0.77 -7.93
N ILE A 38 3.22 -0.35 -8.25
CA ILE A 38 3.71 -0.29 -9.63
C ILE A 38 3.83 -1.71 -10.20
N LEU A 39 4.50 -2.64 -9.50
CA LEU A 39 4.66 -4.01 -9.98
C LEU A 39 3.33 -4.74 -10.12
N LYS A 40 2.39 -4.53 -9.18
CA LYS A 40 1.05 -5.12 -9.29
C LYS A 40 0.36 -4.76 -10.60
N ARG A 41 0.48 -3.50 -11.05
CA ARG A 41 -0.11 -3.02 -12.31
C ARG A 41 0.61 -3.58 -13.54
N GLN A 42 1.94 -3.66 -13.49
CA GLN A 42 2.75 -4.13 -14.62
C GLN A 42 2.56 -5.62 -14.91
N PHE A 43 2.47 -6.45 -13.88
CA PHE A 43 2.42 -7.90 -14.01
C PHE A 43 1.05 -8.52 -13.68
N SER A 44 0.02 -7.70 -13.45
CA SER A 44 -1.33 -8.16 -13.05
C SER A 44 -1.31 -9.14 -11.87
N ILE A 45 -0.44 -8.88 -10.88
CA ILE A 45 -0.16 -9.80 -9.77
C ILE A 45 -1.41 -10.01 -8.91
N GLN A 46 -1.89 -11.24 -8.86
CA GLN A 46 -3.19 -11.58 -8.28
C GLN A 46 -3.15 -11.74 -6.77
N HIS A 47 -2.02 -12.14 -6.21
CA HIS A 47 -1.91 -12.51 -4.80
C HIS A 47 -0.95 -11.57 -4.06
N GLN A 48 -1.43 -11.02 -2.95
CA GLN A 48 -0.65 -10.18 -2.06
C GLN A 48 -0.83 -10.64 -0.61
N VAL A 49 0.23 -10.56 0.19
CA VAL A 49 0.15 -10.65 1.65
C VAL A 49 0.92 -9.49 2.26
N THR A 50 0.26 -8.68 3.10
CA THR A 50 0.88 -7.57 3.82
C THR A 50 1.01 -7.89 5.30
N LYS A 51 2.24 -7.80 5.84
CA LYS A 51 2.51 -7.96 7.28
C LYS A 51 3.11 -6.68 7.84
N LEU A 52 2.66 -6.31 9.04
CA LEU A 52 3.16 -5.17 9.79
C LEU A 52 3.92 -5.66 11.01
N THR A 53 5.07 -5.05 11.28
CA THR A 53 5.91 -5.35 12.45
C THR A 53 6.65 -4.10 12.89
N HIS A 54 7.50 -4.23 13.91
CA HIS A 54 8.37 -3.18 14.39
C HIS A 54 9.80 -3.72 14.57
N LYS A 55 10.79 -2.89 14.23
CA LYS A 55 12.20 -3.15 14.52
C LYS A 55 12.61 -2.33 15.73
N ARG A 56 13.21 -2.97 16.74
CA ARG A 56 13.85 -2.28 17.85
C ARG A 56 15.18 -1.69 17.39
N VAL A 57 15.39 -0.42 17.70
CA VAL A 57 16.65 0.31 17.46
C VAL A 57 17.11 0.91 18.78
N GLU A 58 18.39 0.74 19.09
CA GLU A 58 19.05 1.33 20.26
C GLU A 58 20.09 2.32 19.76
N GLU A 59 20.00 3.55 20.22
CA GLU A 59 20.89 4.64 19.84
C GLU A 59 21.65 5.12 21.06
N TYR A 60 22.97 5.13 20.92
CA TYR A 60 23.90 5.53 21.95
C TYR A 60 24.33 6.96 21.63
N TRP A 61 24.10 7.85 22.58
CA TRP A 61 24.48 9.25 22.48
C TRP A 61 25.59 9.54 23.49
N GLU A 62 26.74 9.96 22.98
CA GLU A 62 27.88 10.36 23.81
C GLU A 62 27.60 11.73 24.46
N PRO A 63 27.85 11.87 25.77
CA PRO A 63 27.73 13.15 26.45
C PRO A 63 28.78 14.14 25.94
N LYS A 64 28.42 15.42 25.94
CA LYS A 64 29.33 16.50 25.52
C LYS A 64 30.32 16.93 26.61
N LEU A 65 30.12 16.49 27.84
CA LEU A 65 30.94 16.85 29.00
C LEU A 65 31.54 15.59 29.61
N ASP A 66 32.81 15.71 30.02
CA ASP A 66 33.54 14.62 30.67
C ASP A 66 32.92 14.27 32.02
N GLY A 67 32.84 12.96 32.31
CA GLY A 67 32.29 12.43 33.56
C GLY A 67 30.78 12.12 33.55
N LEU A 68 30.09 12.31 32.42
CA LEU A 68 28.69 11.93 32.26
C LEU A 68 28.52 10.54 31.63
N GLU A 69 27.40 9.88 31.92
CA GLU A 69 27.05 8.55 31.37
C GLU A 69 26.43 8.65 29.97
N THR A 70 26.72 7.65 29.12
CA THR A 70 26.14 7.52 27.78
C THR A 70 24.62 7.36 27.83
N ILE A 71 23.89 8.12 27.01
CA ILE A 71 22.43 8.03 26.94
C ILE A 71 22.04 6.97 25.92
N VAL A 72 21.18 6.03 26.31
CA VAL A 72 20.64 5.00 25.42
C VAL A 72 19.17 5.28 25.12
N VAL A 73 18.86 5.59 23.86
CA VAL A 73 17.49 5.79 23.39
C VAL A 73 17.01 4.53 22.67
N LYS A 74 15.92 3.93 23.15
CA LYS A 74 15.31 2.74 22.54
C LYS A 74 14.05 3.12 21.77
N ARG A 75 14.02 2.84 20.46
CA ARG A 75 12.90 3.16 19.57
C ARG A 75 12.33 1.89 18.93
N GLN A 76 11.01 1.84 18.78
CA GLN A 76 10.33 0.84 17.94
C GLN A 76 10.00 1.52 16.61
N ILE A 77 10.67 1.10 15.54
CA ILE A 77 10.45 1.67 14.21
C ILE A 77 9.48 0.77 13.45
N PRO A 78 8.38 1.29 12.90
CA PRO A 78 7.41 0.49 12.15
C PRO A 78 8.05 -0.07 10.87
N VAL A 79 7.63 -1.27 10.50
CA VAL A 79 8.07 -2.01 9.32
C VAL A 79 6.86 -2.58 8.60
N ILE A 80 6.87 -2.48 7.27
CA ILE A 80 5.92 -3.15 6.39
C ILE A 80 6.66 -4.18 5.53
N HIS A 81 6.06 -5.35 5.37
CA HIS A 81 6.44 -6.37 4.39
C HIS A 81 5.26 -6.63 3.46
N ILE A 82 5.46 -6.51 2.15
CA ILE A 82 4.45 -6.76 1.13
C ILE A 82 4.98 -7.86 0.22
N LEU A 83 4.43 -9.06 0.36
CA LEU A 83 4.63 -10.16 -0.57
C LEU A 83 3.69 -9.98 -1.76
N LEU A 84 4.23 -10.08 -2.95
CA LEU A 84 3.52 -10.11 -4.23
C LEU A 84 3.86 -11.44 -4.92
N SER A 85 2.85 -12.21 -5.29
CA SER A 85 3.04 -13.51 -5.95
C SER A 85 2.13 -13.67 -7.16
N ILE A 86 2.74 -14.12 -8.27
CA ILE A 86 2.04 -14.50 -9.49
C ILE A 86 1.28 -15.81 -9.27
N ASP A 87 1.90 -16.73 -8.53
CA ASP A 87 1.34 -18.03 -8.19
C ASP A 87 0.35 -17.94 -7.02
N ILE A 88 -0.52 -18.95 -6.92
CA ILE A 88 -1.52 -19.04 -5.86
C ILE A 88 -0.83 -19.22 -4.51
N ILE A 89 -1.24 -18.41 -3.54
CA ILE A 89 -0.80 -18.55 -2.15
C ILE A 89 -1.67 -19.62 -1.47
N PRO A 90 -1.08 -20.66 -0.83
CA PRO A 90 -1.83 -21.76 -0.24
C PRO A 90 -2.84 -21.32 0.83
N ASP A 91 -2.45 -20.35 1.67
CA ASP A 91 -3.30 -19.82 2.73
C ASP A 91 -3.92 -18.48 2.31
N THR A 92 -5.15 -18.54 1.81
CA THR A 92 -5.94 -17.36 1.41
C THR A 92 -6.76 -16.77 2.56
N LYS A 93 -6.77 -17.43 3.72
CA LYS A 93 -7.49 -16.95 4.92
C LYS A 93 -6.57 -16.24 5.92
N GLN A 94 -5.26 -16.28 5.70
CA GLN A 94 -4.31 -15.57 6.54
C GLN A 94 -4.57 -14.06 6.59
N LEU A 95 -4.22 -13.46 7.73
CA LEU A 95 -4.26 -12.03 7.92
C LEU A 95 -3.36 -11.31 6.90
N GLY A 96 -3.88 -10.23 6.35
CA GLY A 96 -3.16 -9.41 5.37
C GLY A 96 -3.17 -9.97 3.95
N TYR A 97 -3.79 -11.12 3.69
CA TYR A 97 -4.02 -11.61 2.34
C TYR A 97 -5.00 -10.72 1.57
N GLN A 98 -4.65 -10.41 0.32
CA GLN A 98 -5.46 -9.65 -0.62
C GLN A 98 -5.38 -10.30 -2.01
N SER A 99 -6.52 -10.37 -2.69
CA SER A 99 -6.63 -10.84 -4.07
C SER A 99 -7.19 -9.73 -4.97
N LEU A 100 -6.64 -9.60 -6.18
CA LEU A 100 -7.13 -8.64 -7.18
C LEU A 100 -8.58 -8.91 -7.61
N GLN A 101 -9.06 -10.15 -7.49
CA GLN A 101 -10.41 -10.57 -7.87
C GLN A 101 -11.47 -10.34 -6.77
N GLY A 102 -11.06 -9.82 -5.61
CA GLY A 102 -11.98 -9.53 -4.51
C GLY A 102 -12.93 -8.38 -4.83
N LYS A 103 -14.20 -8.51 -4.42
CA LYS A 103 -15.15 -7.38 -4.39
C LYS A 103 -14.51 -6.23 -3.62
N LYS A 104 -14.53 -5.02 -4.16
CA LYS A 104 -14.07 -3.84 -3.40
C LYS A 104 -15.03 -3.69 -2.22
N PHE A 105 -14.53 -3.58 -1.01
CA PHE A 105 -15.39 -3.47 0.18
C PHE A 105 -16.38 -2.29 0.10
N TRP A 106 -16.02 -1.21 -0.60
CA TRP A 106 -16.92 -0.08 -0.87
C TRP A 106 -18.07 -0.39 -1.85
N GLN A 107 -17.98 -1.46 -2.65
CA GLN A 107 -19.08 -1.87 -3.54
C GLN A 107 -20.23 -2.51 -2.75
N GLU A 108 -19.98 -3.06 -1.56
CA GLU A 108 -21.02 -3.64 -0.71
C GLU A 108 -21.90 -2.56 -0.04
N ALA A 109 -21.36 -1.35 0.18
CA ALA A 109 -22.07 -0.24 0.84
C ALA A 109 -23.27 0.30 0.02
N HIS A 110 -23.31 0.07 -1.30
CA HIS A 110 -24.38 0.56 -2.17
C HIS A 110 -25.62 -0.35 -2.20
N VAL A 111 -25.51 -1.62 -1.75
CA VAL A 111 -26.64 -2.56 -1.81
C VAL A 111 -27.62 -2.37 -0.64
N ASN A 112 -27.12 -1.92 0.52
CA ASN A 112 -27.94 -1.77 1.73
C ASN A 112 -28.69 -0.42 1.80
N ASN A 113 -28.23 0.62 1.10
CA ASN A 113 -28.89 1.94 1.11
C ASN A 113 -30.06 2.06 0.11
N ALA A 114 -30.20 1.12 -0.83
CA ALA A 114 -31.30 1.15 -1.80
C ALA A 114 -32.68 0.78 -1.20
N LYS A 115 -32.72 0.20 0.00
CA LYS A 115 -33.98 -0.21 0.66
C LYS A 115 -34.53 0.79 1.68
N LEU A 116 -33.85 1.92 1.93
CA LEU A 116 -34.27 2.88 2.98
C LEU A 116 -34.57 4.31 2.50
N ASN A 117 -34.48 4.61 1.19
CA ASN A 117 -34.77 5.96 0.70
C ASN A 117 -35.79 5.96 -0.46
N SER A 118 -37.04 5.64 -0.16
CA SER A 118 -38.19 5.94 -1.02
C SER A 118 -38.85 7.28 -0.66
N HIS A 119 -38.10 8.35 -0.37
CA HIS A 119 -38.69 9.70 -0.35
C HIS A 119 -37.70 10.87 -0.40
N TYR A 120 -36.81 10.94 -1.40
CA TYR A 120 -36.21 12.23 -1.75
C TYR A 120 -36.25 12.44 -3.26
N LYS A 121 -37.12 13.36 -3.69
CA LYS A 121 -37.25 13.83 -5.08
C LYS A 121 -35.88 14.33 -5.56
N SER A 122 -35.40 13.79 -6.68
CA SER A 122 -34.19 14.28 -7.34
C SER A 122 -34.40 15.73 -7.78
N LYS A 123 -33.63 16.68 -7.23
CA LYS A 123 -33.49 18.00 -7.87
C LYS A 123 -32.58 17.84 -9.08
N LYS A 124 -33.06 18.30 -10.24
CA LYS A 124 -32.34 18.28 -11.53
C LYS A 124 -30.98 19.01 -11.39
N PRO A 125 -29.92 18.56 -12.08
CA PRO A 125 -28.64 19.24 -12.07
C PRO A 125 -28.76 20.63 -12.71
N PHE A 126 -28.08 21.60 -12.09
CA PHE A 126 -27.97 22.97 -12.56
C PHE A 126 -27.11 23.00 -13.84
N LYS A 127 -27.68 23.43 -14.97
CA LYS A 127 -26.93 23.61 -16.22
C LYS A 127 -26.11 24.91 -16.13
N LEU A 128 -24.79 24.80 -16.21
CA LEU A 128 -23.91 25.96 -16.40
C LEU A 128 -24.16 26.51 -17.82
N LYS A 129 -24.70 27.72 -17.94
CA LYS A 129 -24.77 28.45 -19.22
C LYS A 129 -23.34 28.82 -19.64
N GLN A 130 -22.84 28.23 -20.71
CA GLN A 130 -21.71 28.81 -21.44
C GLN A 130 -22.23 30.09 -22.12
N GLY A 131 -21.64 31.23 -21.78
CA GLY A 131 -21.92 32.49 -22.44
C GLY A 131 -21.37 32.46 -23.86
N THR A 132 -22.25 32.63 -24.84
CA THR A 132 -21.87 33.01 -26.21
C THR A 132 -21.42 34.45 -26.20
N VAL A 133 -20.13 34.69 -26.42
CA VAL A 133 -19.62 35.99 -26.89
C VAL A 133 -19.68 35.93 -28.41
N ASN A 134 -20.71 36.55 -29.00
CA ASN A 134 -20.75 36.80 -30.43
C ASN A 134 -20.37 38.27 -30.68
N SER A 135 -19.52 38.50 -31.68
CA SER A 135 -19.63 39.69 -32.53
C SER A 135 -20.67 39.43 -33.60
#